data_AF-A0ABD5F1D3-F1
#
_entry.id   AF-A0ABD5F1D3-F1
#
_cell.length_a   1.000
_cell.length_b   1.000
_cell.length_c   1.000
_cell.angle_alpha   90.00
_cell.angle_beta   90.00
_cell.angle_gamma   90.00
#
_symmetry.space_group_name_H-M   'P 1'
#
loop_
_entity.id
_entity.type
_entity.pdbx_description
1 polymer ?
#
loop_
_entity_poly.entity_id
_entity_poly.type
_entity_poly.pdbx_seq_one_letter_code
_entity_poly.pdbx_strand_id
1 'polypeptide(L)'
;DYAVFLISRYHDYLRSGKDFDEAVRAAMLSIGKVITASAATVGLTFLLLSFTKMGVFKTVGIAAAIGIAVAYLAGLTLLPAILVLVGPRGWVKPRRELTARFWRRSGIRIVRRPVPHLVASLLVLALLAGAAIFAKYNYDDRKVVAASAPSSIGYT
;
A
#
# COMPACT_ATOMS: atom_id res chain seq x y z
N ASP A 1 -0.52 1.63 -5.25
CA ASP A 1 -1.71 0.86 -4.83
C ASP A 1 -3.04 1.43 -5.28
N TYR A 2 -3.31 2.72 -5.11
CA TYR A 2 -4.60 3.33 -5.53
C TYR A 2 -4.97 3.00 -6.98
N ALA A 3 -3.99 3.05 -7.88
CA ALA A 3 -4.21 2.68 -9.27
C ALA A 3 -4.58 1.21 -9.47
N VAL A 4 -3.95 0.30 -8.72
CA VAL A 4 -4.22 -1.13 -8.78
C VAL A 4 -5.65 -1.41 -8.32
N PHE A 5 -6.10 -0.77 -7.23
CA PHE A 5 -7.49 -0.89 -6.75
C PHE A 5 -8.50 -0.39 -7.77
N LEU A 6 -8.27 0.79 -8.36
CA LEU A 6 -9.14 1.35 -9.38
C LEU A 6 -9.21 0.44 -10.62
N ILE A 7 -8.06 0.03 -11.14
CA ILE A 7 -7.95 -0.84 -12.32
C ILE A 7 -8.60 -2.20 -12.05
N SER A 8 -8.38 -2.80 -10.87
CA SER A 8 -9.01 -4.05 -10.50
C SER A 8 -10.54 -3.93 -10.55
N ARG A 9 -11.09 -2.84 -10.01
CA ARG A 9 -12.54 -2.64 -9.99
C ARG A 9 -13.11 -2.33 -11.38
N TYR A 10 -12.38 -1.57 -12.17
CA TYR A 10 -12.68 -1.35 -13.58
C TYR A 10 -12.70 -2.67 -14.38
N HIS A 11 -11.73 -3.55 -14.16
CA HIS A 11 -11.69 -4.87 -14.77
C HIS A 11 -12.88 -5.76 -14.35
N ASP A 12 -13.35 -5.67 -13.11
CA ASP A 12 -14.57 -6.37 -12.68
C ASP A 12 -15.79 -5.91 -13.48
N TYR A 13 -15.94 -4.60 -13.68
CA TYR A 13 -17.05 -4.04 -14.46
C TYR A 13 -16.97 -4.40 -15.94
N LEU A 14 -15.79 -4.38 -16.55
CA LEU A 14 -15.60 -4.88 -17.91
C LEU A 14 -15.96 -6.37 -18.05
N ARG A 15 -15.56 -7.20 -17.07
CA ARG A 15 -15.92 -8.63 -17.05
C ARG A 15 -17.42 -8.86 -16.88
N SER A 16 -18.14 -7.92 -16.26
CA SER A 16 -19.61 -7.95 -16.17
C SER A 16 -20.33 -7.51 -17.45
N GLY A 17 -19.59 -7.14 -18.50
CA GLY A 17 -20.15 -6.77 -19.81
C GLY A 17 -20.48 -5.28 -19.96
N LYS A 18 -20.03 -4.41 -19.05
CA LYS A 18 -20.18 -2.96 -19.21
C LYS A 18 -19.24 -2.43 -20.30
N ASP A 19 -19.69 -1.38 -20.99
CA ASP A 19 -18.83 -0.61 -21.89
C ASP A 19 -17.73 0.15 -21.12
N PHE A 20 -16.67 0.54 -21.81
CA PHE A 20 -15.46 1.13 -21.21
C PHE A 20 -15.75 2.37 -20.37
N ASP A 21 -16.51 3.33 -20.90
CA ASP A 21 -16.82 4.59 -20.20
C ASP A 21 -17.68 4.34 -18.95
N GLU A 22 -18.68 3.48 -19.09
CA GLU A 22 -19.57 3.09 -17.98
C GLU A 22 -18.83 2.27 -16.91
N ALA A 23 -17.84 1.46 -17.31
CA ALA A 23 -16.98 0.73 -16.39
C ALA A 23 -16.07 1.67 -15.59
N VAL A 24 -15.47 2.69 -16.21
CA VAL A 24 -14.65 3.69 -15.50
C VAL A 24 -15.51 4.49 -14.52
N ARG A 25 -16.69 4.96 -14.96
CA ARG A 25 -17.61 5.72 -14.10
C ARG A 25 -18.07 4.90 -12.90
N ALA A 26 -18.48 3.65 -13.12
CA ALA A 26 -18.90 2.76 -12.05
C ALA A 26 -17.76 2.38 -11.10
N ALA A 27 -16.54 2.19 -11.62
CA ALA A 27 -15.35 1.97 -10.80
C ALA A 27 -15.09 3.16 -9.89
N MET A 28 -15.05 4.38 -10.43
CA MET A 28 -14.84 5.61 -9.67
C MET A 28 -15.89 5.80 -8.55
N LEU A 29 -17.17 5.60 -8.87
CA LEU A 29 -18.26 5.75 -7.90
C LEU A 29 -18.19 4.72 -6.76
N SER A 30 -17.75 3.50 -7.05
CA SER A 30 -17.72 2.41 -6.07
C SER A 30 -16.46 2.42 -5.21
N ILE A 31 -15.27 2.48 -5.83
CA ILE A 31 -13.99 2.34 -5.11
C ILE A 31 -13.37 3.69 -4.74
N GLY A 32 -13.81 4.80 -5.35
CA GLY A 32 -13.27 6.14 -5.06
C GLY A 32 -13.32 6.47 -3.58
N LYS A 33 -14.46 6.21 -2.91
CA LYS A 33 -14.62 6.40 -1.46
C LYS A 33 -13.64 5.57 -0.63
N VAL A 34 -13.36 4.34 -1.05
CA VAL A 34 -12.42 3.43 -0.38
C VAL A 34 -10.98 3.93 -0.53
N ILE A 35 -10.61 4.39 -1.73
CA ILE A 35 -9.30 4.99 -2.00
C ILE A 35 -9.12 6.26 -1.17
N THR A 36 -10.13 7.13 -1.11
CA THR A 36 -10.12 8.35 -0.28
C THR A 36 -9.94 8.02 1.19
N ALA A 37 -10.68 7.05 1.73
CA ALA A 37 -10.55 6.64 3.12
C ALA A 37 -9.14 6.13 3.43
N SER A 38 -8.58 5.28 2.57
CA SER A 38 -7.21 4.78 2.72
C SER A 38 -6.18 5.91 2.64
N ALA A 39 -6.29 6.81 1.67
CA ALA A 39 -5.37 7.94 1.53
C ALA A 39 -5.44 8.89 2.73
N ALA A 40 -6.65 9.13 3.26
CA ALA A 40 -6.86 9.93 4.45
C ALA A 40 -6.20 9.29 5.68
N THR A 41 -6.35 7.98 5.89
CA THR A 41 -5.71 7.30 7.04
C THR A 41 -4.19 7.34 6.98
N VAL A 42 -3.61 7.11 5.81
CA VAL A 42 -2.16 7.10 5.65
C VAL A 42 -1.62 8.53 5.72
N GLY A 43 -2.25 9.49 5.04
CA GLY A 43 -1.90 10.91 5.11
C GLY A 43 -1.96 11.45 6.53
N LEU A 44 -3.02 11.14 7.28
CA LEU A 44 -3.15 11.53 8.69
C LEU A 44 -2.05 10.89 9.56
N THR A 45 -1.70 9.63 9.31
CA THR A 45 -0.60 8.95 10.04
C THR A 45 0.73 9.68 9.86
N PHE A 46 1.08 10.08 8.64
CA PHE A 46 2.32 10.82 8.39
C PHE A 46 2.27 12.26 8.89
N LEU A 47 1.09 12.89 8.87
CA LEU A 47 0.89 14.18 9.53
C LEU A 47 1.08 14.08 11.04
N LEU A 48 0.56 13.03 11.67
CA LEU A 48 0.77 12.78 13.10
C LEU A 48 2.24 12.54 13.44
N LEU A 49 2.99 11.86 12.55
CA LEU A 49 4.44 11.69 12.70
C LEU A 49 5.18 13.04 12.75
N SER A 50 4.64 14.10 12.13
CA SER A 50 5.24 15.44 12.17
C SER A 50 5.23 16.10 13.56
N PHE A 51 4.40 15.60 14.49
CA PHE A 51 4.39 16.06 15.89
C PHE A 51 5.56 15.51 16.71
N THR A 52 6.34 14.57 16.17
CA THR A 52 7.48 13.98 16.87
C THR A 52 8.57 15.04 17.09
N LYS A 53 9.18 15.08 18.29
CA LYS A 53 10.17 16.11 18.67
C LYS A 53 11.51 16.00 17.92
N MET A 54 11.81 14.85 17.33
CA MET A 54 13.05 14.63 16.59
C MET A 54 12.91 15.18 15.16
N GLY A 55 13.76 16.16 14.81
CA GLY A 55 13.63 16.96 13.59
C GLY A 55 13.57 16.15 12.28
N VAL A 56 14.27 15.01 12.23
CA VAL A 56 14.27 14.09 11.07
C VAL A 56 12.88 13.54 10.79
N PHE A 57 12.12 13.14 11.83
CA PHE A 57 10.76 12.62 11.63
C PHE A 57 9.76 13.70 11.21
N LYS A 58 10.00 14.96 11.61
CA LYS A 58 9.15 16.09 11.23
C LYS A 58 9.24 16.40 9.74
N THR A 59 10.45 16.49 9.19
CA THR A 59 10.65 16.78 7.76
C THR A 59 10.16 15.62 6.89
N VAL A 60 10.47 14.39 7.28
CA VAL A 60 10.03 13.17 6.56
C VAL A 60 8.51 13.02 6.62
N GLY A 61 7.88 13.26 7.78
CA GLY A 61 6.43 13.15 7.93
C GLY A 61 5.65 14.10 7.02
N ILE A 62 6.06 15.36 6.95
CA ILE A 62 5.42 16.36 6.06
C ILE A 62 5.64 15.99 4.59
N ALA A 63 6.88 15.65 4.20
CA ALA A 63 7.19 15.28 2.82
C ALA A 63 6.39 14.03 2.37
N ALA A 64 6.28 13.02 3.23
CA ALA A 64 5.51 11.82 2.97
C ALA A 64 4.00 12.12 2.84
N ALA A 65 3.45 12.94 3.72
CA ALA A 65 2.04 13.35 3.66
C ALA A 65 1.70 14.06 2.34
N ILE A 66 2.56 14.97 1.89
CA ILE A 66 2.41 15.65 0.59
C ILE A 66 2.50 14.62 -0.55
N GLY A 67 3.48 13.72 -0.51
CA GLY A 67 3.64 12.66 -1.52
C GLY A 67 2.37 11.79 -1.66
N ILE A 68 1.75 11.44 -0.53
CA ILE A 68 0.50 10.67 -0.52
C ILE A 68 -0.66 11.48 -1.10
N ALA A 69 -0.78 12.76 -0.74
CA ALA A 69 -1.82 13.63 -1.27
C ALA A 69 -1.71 13.75 -2.79
N VAL A 70 -0.50 13.98 -3.31
CA VAL A 70 -0.24 14.07 -4.76
C VAL A 70 -0.54 12.74 -5.45
N ALA A 71 -0.07 11.61 -4.89
CA ALA A 71 -0.32 10.29 -5.46
C ALA A 71 -1.82 9.95 -5.47
N TYR A 72 -2.55 10.34 -4.44
CA TYR A 72 -4.01 10.19 -4.35
C TYR A 72 -4.72 11.04 -5.42
N LEU A 73 -4.38 12.31 -5.56
CA LEU A 73 -4.95 13.20 -6.57
C LEU A 73 -4.66 12.69 -7.98
N ALA A 74 -3.43 12.28 -8.26
CA ALA A 74 -3.07 11.67 -9.55
C ALA A 74 -3.85 10.37 -9.79
N GLY A 75 -4.05 9.55 -8.75
CA GLY A 75 -4.82 8.31 -8.83
C GLY A 75 -6.30 8.52 -9.15
N LEU A 76 -6.90 9.64 -8.74
CA LEU A 76 -8.31 9.95 -9.01
C LEU A 76 -8.56 10.83 -10.23
N THR A 77 -7.54 11.50 -10.76
CA THR A 77 -7.68 12.42 -11.90
C THR A 77 -6.99 11.87 -13.14
N LEU A 78 -5.68 11.64 -13.06
CA LEU A 78 -4.87 11.20 -14.19
C LEU A 78 -5.22 9.77 -14.62
N LEU A 79 -5.40 8.88 -13.67
CA LEU A 79 -5.67 7.48 -13.98
C LEU A 79 -7.00 7.27 -14.73
N PRO A 80 -8.17 7.77 -14.28
CA PRO A 80 -9.40 7.62 -15.05
C PRO A 80 -9.33 8.32 -16.41
N ALA A 81 -8.64 9.46 -16.52
CA ALA A 81 -8.42 10.11 -17.82
C ALA A 81 -7.64 9.20 -18.79
N ILE A 82 -6.58 8.54 -18.30
CA ILE A 82 -5.82 7.57 -19.10
C ILE A 82 -6.70 6.36 -19.46
N LEU A 83 -7.50 5.84 -18.53
CA LEU A 83 -8.36 4.68 -18.78
C LEU A 83 -9.42 4.97 -19.86
N VAL A 84 -10.01 6.16 -19.88
CA VAL A 84 -10.95 6.58 -20.93
C VAL A 84 -10.26 6.69 -22.29
N LEU A 85 -9.05 7.25 -22.35
CA LEU A 85 -8.30 7.38 -23.60
C LEU A 85 -7.81 6.03 -24.18
N VAL A 86 -7.37 5.12 -23.31
CA VAL A 86 -6.71 3.87 -23.70
C VAL A 86 -7.70 2.69 -23.74
N GLY A 87 -8.85 2.79 -23.07
CA GLY A 87 -9.92 1.78 -23.06
C GLY A 87 -10.36 1.33 -24.46
N PRO A 88 -10.76 2.25 -25.36
CA PRO A 88 -11.18 1.93 -26.73
C PRO A 88 -10.09 1.26 -27.58
N ARG A 89 -8.80 1.51 -27.27
CA ARG A 89 -7.65 0.87 -27.93
C ARG A 89 -7.44 -0.58 -27.49
N GLY A 90 -8.12 -1.05 -26.43
CA GLY A 90 -8.07 -2.42 -25.95
C GLY A 90 -6.81 -2.80 -25.17
N TRP A 91 -5.94 -1.83 -24.84
CA TRP A 91 -4.67 -2.10 -24.14
C TRP A 91 -4.87 -2.39 -22.64
N VAL A 92 -6.03 -2.01 -22.08
CA VAL A 92 -6.40 -2.24 -20.67
C VAL A 92 -7.45 -3.34 -20.53
N LYS A 93 -7.41 -4.36 -21.39
CA LYS A 93 -8.34 -5.50 -21.26
C LYS A 93 -7.91 -6.41 -20.11
N PRO A 94 -8.87 -6.88 -19.29
CA PRO A 94 -8.58 -7.75 -18.17
C PRO A 94 -7.97 -9.07 -18.65
N ARG A 95 -6.79 -9.41 -18.13
CA ARG A 95 -6.20 -10.75 -18.34
C ARG A 95 -7.02 -11.82 -17.62
N ARG A 96 -6.96 -13.05 -18.14
CA ARG A 96 -7.65 -14.20 -17.56
C ARG A 96 -7.06 -14.50 -16.18
N GLU A 97 -7.92 -14.66 -15.19
CA GLU A 97 -7.51 -14.80 -13.79
C GLU A 97 -7.08 -16.26 -13.50
N LEU A 98 -5.80 -16.54 -13.70
CA LEU A 98 -5.24 -17.90 -13.59
C LEU A 98 -5.16 -18.39 -12.14
N THR A 99 -4.99 -17.47 -11.18
CA THR A 99 -4.78 -17.79 -9.76
C THR A 99 -6.07 -17.89 -8.94
N ALA A 100 -7.23 -17.51 -9.48
CA ALA A 100 -8.50 -17.49 -8.76
C ALA A 100 -8.86 -18.84 -8.11
N ARG A 101 -8.60 -19.95 -8.82
CA ARG A 101 -8.84 -21.31 -8.30
C ARG A 101 -7.94 -21.66 -7.11
N PHE A 102 -6.68 -21.22 -7.16
CA PHE A 102 -5.72 -21.44 -6.09
C PHE A 102 -6.14 -20.64 -4.84
N TRP A 103 -6.42 -19.35 -4.99
CA TRP A 103 -6.91 -18.50 -3.91
C TRP A 103 -8.20 -19.03 -3.27
N ARG A 104 -9.16 -19.49 -4.07
CA ARG A 104 -10.40 -20.09 -3.58
C ARG A 104 -10.14 -21.35 -2.74
N ARG A 105 -9.25 -22.24 -3.19
CA ARG A 105 -8.88 -23.46 -2.43
C ARG A 105 -8.19 -23.12 -1.12
N SER A 106 -7.26 -22.17 -1.14
CA SER A 106 -6.57 -21.71 0.06
C SER A 106 -7.54 -21.08 1.07
N GLY A 107 -8.46 -20.23 0.61
CA GLY A 107 -9.50 -19.63 1.45
C GLY A 107 -10.40 -20.68 2.12
N ILE A 108 -10.86 -21.68 1.36
CA ILE A 108 -11.69 -22.78 1.92
C ILE A 108 -10.94 -23.57 2.99
N ARG A 109 -9.63 -23.81 2.80
CA ARG A 109 -8.81 -24.53 3.79
C ARG A 109 -8.68 -23.75 5.09
N ILE A 110 -8.45 -22.44 4.99
CA ILE A 110 -8.31 -21.55 6.16
C ILE A 110 -9.63 -21.51 6.95
N VAL A 111 -10.77 -21.32 6.27
CA VAL A 111 -12.09 -21.22 6.91
C VAL A 111 -12.55 -22.54 7.52
N ARG A 112 -12.13 -23.70 6.99
CA ARG A 112 -12.46 -25.01 7.56
C ARG A 112 -11.74 -25.32 8.88
N ARG A 113 -10.64 -24.64 9.17
CA ARG A 113 -9.82 -24.87 10.38
C ARG A 113 -9.34 -23.53 10.95
N PRO A 114 -10.25 -22.63 11.41
CA PRO A 114 -9.88 -21.27 11.76
C PRO A 114 -9.00 -21.20 13.01
N VAL A 115 -9.32 -22.00 14.05
CA VAL A 115 -8.57 -22.03 15.33
C VAL A 115 -7.09 -22.39 15.15
N PRO A 116 -6.70 -23.50 14.51
CA PRO A 116 -5.28 -23.84 14.38
C PRO A 116 -4.51 -22.83 13.51
N HIS A 117 -5.14 -22.25 12.47
CA HIS A 117 -4.50 -21.21 11.67
C HIS A 117 -4.31 -19.91 12.46
N LEU A 118 -5.28 -19.53 13.29
CA LEU A 118 -5.16 -18.38 14.17
C LEU A 118 -4.07 -18.60 15.22
N VAL A 119 -4.05 -19.75 15.89
CA VAL A 119 -3.02 -20.08 16.90
C VAL A 119 -1.64 -20.11 16.26
N ALA A 120 -1.47 -20.77 15.11
CA ALA A 120 -0.20 -20.82 14.41
C ALA A 120 0.28 -19.41 14.00
N SER A 121 -0.61 -18.59 13.41
CA SER A 121 -0.31 -17.20 13.06
C SER A 121 0.08 -16.37 14.28
N LEU A 122 -0.66 -16.51 15.38
CA LEU A 122 -0.42 -15.75 16.60
C LEU A 122 0.92 -16.14 17.23
N LEU A 123 1.25 -17.44 17.27
CA LEU A 123 2.53 -17.93 17.78
C LEU A 123 3.71 -17.38 16.96
N VAL A 124 3.59 -17.39 15.63
CA VAL A 124 4.64 -16.83 14.76
C VAL A 124 4.81 -15.33 14.99
N LEU A 125 3.70 -14.57 15.07
CA LEU A 125 3.76 -13.14 15.34
C LEU A 125 4.31 -12.83 16.73
N ALA A 126 3.93 -13.60 17.75
CA ALA A 126 4.44 -13.44 19.11
C ALA A 126 5.95 -13.75 19.20
N LEU A 127 6.41 -14.79 18.49
CA LEU A 127 7.83 -15.13 18.40
C LEU A 127 8.63 -13.99 17.74
N LEU A 128 8.14 -13.45 16.62
CA LEU A 128 8.78 -12.31 15.93
C LEU A 128 8.75 -11.04 16.77
N ALA A 129 7.63 -10.76 17.47
CA ALA A 129 7.54 -9.64 18.40
C ALA A 129 8.51 -9.81 19.59
N GLY A 130 8.72 -11.03 20.06
CA GLY A 130 9.72 -11.35 21.08
C GLY A 130 11.14 -10.98 20.66
N ALA A 131 11.47 -11.06 19.37
CA ALA A 131 12.77 -10.61 18.86
C ALA A 131 13.01 -9.11 19.10
N ALA A 132 11.95 -8.29 19.13
CA ALA A 132 12.05 -6.86 19.40
C ALA A 132 12.50 -6.55 20.84
N ILE A 133 12.31 -7.47 21.80
CA ILE A 133 12.79 -7.30 23.18
C ILE A 133 14.33 -7.22 23.22
N PHE A 134 15.00 -7.90 22.29
CA PHE A 134 16.45 -7.89 22.19
C PHE A 134 16.97 -6.70 21.36
N ALA A 135 16.10 -5.86 20.82
CA ALA A 135 16.49 -4.70 20.01
C ALA A 135 17.11 -3.61 20.90
N LYS A 136 18.37 -3.26 20.62
CA LYS A 136 19.05 -2.12 21.22
C LYS A 136 18.88 -0.91 20.32
N TYR A 137 18.09 0.07 20.75
CA TYR A 137 17.91 1.32 20.02
C TYR A 137 19.08 2.27 20.32
N ASN A 138 19.80 2.68 19.28
CA ASN A 138 20.84 3.69 19.36
C ASN A 138 20.54 4.78 18.32
N TYR A 139 20.49 6.04 18.75
CA TYR A 139 20.17 7.21 17.91
C TYR A 139 21.43 7.96 17.44
N ASP A 140 22.58 7.30 17.52
CA ASP A 140 23.85 7.86 17.06
C ASP A 140 24.03 7.59 15.55
N ASP A 141 23.68 8.58 14.73
CA ASP A 141 23.79 8.56 13.27
C ASP A 141 25.21 8.21 12.77
N ARG A 142 26.24 8.35 13.63
CA ARG A 142 27.63 8.01 13.31
C ARG A 142 27.83 6.52 13.04
N LYS A 143 27.06 5.65 13.69
CA LYS A 143 27.15 4.19 13.50
C LYS A 143 26.35 3.70 12.28
N VAL A 144 25.62 4.59 11.61
CA VAL A 144 24.96 4.31 10.32
C VAL A 144 25.99 4.25 9.20
N VAL A 145 27.12 4.96 9.35
CA VAL A 145 28.22 4.98 8.39
C VAL A 145 29.25 3.91 8.77
N ALA A 146 29.79 3.20 7.77
CA ALA A 146 30.83 2.20 8.01
C ALA A 146 32.00 2.79 8.80
N ALA A 147 32.54 2.02 9.76
CA ALA A 147 33.64 2.48 10.61
C ALA A 147 34.91 2.85 9.82
N SER A 148 35.04 2.36 8.58
CA SER A 148 36.13 2.66 7.66
C SER A 148 35.93 3.96 6.85
N ALA A 149 34.81 4.67 7.01
CA ALA A 149 34.57 5.90 6.26
C ALA A 149 35.49 7.05 6.75
N PRO A 150 36.03 7.89 5.85
CA PRO A 150 36.89 9.01 6.23
C PRO A 150 36.25 9.97 7.24
N SER A 151 34.93 10.14 7.16
CA SER A 151 34.13 10.95 8.09
C SER A 151 34.03 10.38 9.51
N SER A 152 34.22 9.07 9.68
CA SER A 152 34.24 8.40 10.98
C SER A 152 35.64 8.38 11.60
N ILE A 153 36.70 8.41 10.77
CA ILE A 153 38.09 8.35 11.20
C ILE A 153 38.60 9.73 11.68
N GLY A 154 38.12 10.82 11.11
CA GLY A 154 38.59 12.17 11.43
C GLY A 154 38.10 12.77 12.76
N TYR A 155 37.34 12.03 13.57
CA TYR A 155 36.66 12.53 14.78
C TYR A 155 37.07 11.81 16.08
N THR A 156 38.17 11.05 16.07
CA THR A 156 38.84 10.53 17.27
C THR A 156 39.60 11.61 18.02
#